data_AF-A0A847YTK1-F1
#
_entry.id   AF-A0A847YTK1-F1
#
_cell.length_a   1.000
_cell.length_b   1.000
_cell.length_c   1.000
_cell.angle_alpha   90.00
_cell.angle_beta   90.00
_cell.angle_gamma   90.00
#
_symmetry.space_group_name_H-M   'P 1'
#
loop_
_entity.id
_entity.type
_entity.pdbx_description
1 polymer ?
#
loop_
_entity_poly.entity_id
_entity_poly.type
_entity_poly.pdbx_seq_one_letter_code
_entity_poly.pdbx_strand_id
1 'polypeptide(L)' 'MDTPCKDRPDRFVDWNAGFEPTEGEAAAMCQGCPLIQECRAFAHVAEELHGVWGGEVYVVDTGW' A
#
# COMPACT_ATOMS: atom_id res chain seq x y z
N MET A 1 0.38 17.44 6.62
CA MET A 1 1.44 16.46 6.33
C MET A 1 1.19 15.93 4.94
N ASP A 2 2.24 15.84 4.13
CA ASP A 2 2.16 15.29 2.78
C ASP A 2 2.12 13.77 2.87
N THR A 3 1.05 13.15 2.38
CA THR A 3 0.82 11.71 2.44
C THR A 3 0.65 11.22 1.00
N PRO A 4 1.66 10.55 0.41
CA PRO A 4 1.74 10.32 -1.04
C PRO A 4 0.51 9.65 -1.67
N CYS A 5 -0.17 8.76 -0.92
CA CYS A 5 -1.35 8.06 -1.41
C CYS A 5 -2.62 8.91 -1.47
N LYS A 6 -2.66 10.07 -0.81
CA LYS A 6 -3.88 10.89 -0.67
C LYS A 6 -4.49 11.29 -2.02
N ASP A 7 -3.65 11.64 -2.99
CA ASP A 7 -4.12 12.13 -4.29
C ASP A 7 -4.16 11.03 -5.36
N ARG A 8 -3.58 9.86 -5.08
CA ARG A 8 -3.41 8.73 -6.02
C ARG A 8 -3.58 7.37 -5.33
N PRO A 9 -4.71 7.09 -4.67
CA PRO A 9 -4.89 5.86 -3.89
C PRO A 9 -4.80 4.59 -4.75
N ASP A 10 -5.12 4.70 -6.04
CA ASP A 10 -4.98 3.67 -7.08
C ASP A 10 -3.57 3.06 -7.16
N ARG A 11 -2.55 3.79 -6.72
CA ARG A 11 -1.15 3.36 -6.73
C ARG A 11 -0.65 2.83 -5.39
N PHE A 12 -1.52 2.79 -4.38
CA PHE A 12 -1.18 2.41 -3.01
C PHE A 12 -2.29 1.56 -2.37
N VAL A 13 -3.23 2.19 -1.66
CA VAL A 13 -4.22 1.48 -0.82
C VAL A 13 -5.26 0.72 -1.64
N ASP A 14 -5.54 1.17 -2.87
CA ASP A 14 -6.43 0.49 -3.83
C ASP A 14 -5.62 -0.30 -4.90
N TRP A 15 -4.31 -0.47 -4.68
CA TRP A 15 -3.41 -1.13 -5.61
C TRP A 15 -3.68 -2.64 -5.68
N ASN A 16 -3.42 -3.24 -6.85
CA ASN A 16 -3.62 -4.68 -7.09
C ASN A 16 -2.47 -5.30 -7.89
N ALA A 17 -2.18 -6.57 -7.64
CA ALA A 17 -1.14 -7.33 -8.33
C ALA A 17 -1.37 -7.39 -9.84
N GLY A 18 -0.27 -7.28 -10.60
CA GLY A 18 -0.30 -7.26 -12.06
C GLY A 18 -0.64 -5.90 -12.69
N PHE A 19 -0.86 -4.86 -11.88
CA PHE A 19 -1.03 -3.48 -12.35
C PHE A 19 0.21 -2.63 -12.03
N GLU A 20 0.38 -1.54 -12.78
CA GLU A 20 1.41 -0.53 -12.53
C GLU A 20 0.98 0.45 -11.43
N PRO A 21 1.89 0.90 -10.54
CA PRO A 21 3.31 0.51 -10.42
C PRO A 21 3.47 -0.94 -9.94
N THR A 22 4.60 -1.59 -10.20
CA THR A 22 4.85 -2.94 -9.65
C THR A 22 4.79 -2.96 -8.11
N GLU A 23 4.65 -4.15 -7.50
CA GLU A 23 4.64 -4.34 -6.04
C GLU A 23 5.76 -3.58 -5.31
N GLY A 24 6.99 -3.74 -5.80
CA GLY A 24 8.16 -3.10 -5.21
C GLY A 24 8.17 -1.58 -5.40
N GLU A 25 7.69 -1.11 -6.54
CA GLU A 25 7.59 0.34 -6.83
C GLU A 25 6.50 0.99 -5.99
N ALA A 26 5.31 0.38 -5.91
CA ALA A 26 4.22 0.82 -5.05
C ALA A 26 4.69 0.93 -3.58
N ALA A 27 5.41 -0.09 -3.08
CA ALA A 27 5.98 -0.08 -1.74
C ALA A 27 7.04 1.02 -1.54
N ALA A 28 7.93 1.21 -2.52
CA ALA A 28 8.97 2.24 -2.47
C ALA A 28 8.38 3.66 -2.47
N MET A 29 7.22 3.88 -3.11
CA MET A 29 6.53 5.17 -3.11
C MET A 29 6.06 5.60 -1.71
N CYS A 30 5.99 4.69 -0.73
CA CYS A 30 5.69 5.05 0.66
C CYS A 30 6.88 5.68 1.41
N GLN A 31 8.10 5.61 0.87
CA GLN A 31 9.30 6.11 1.54
C GLN A 31 9.21 7.61 1.83
N GLY A 32 9.57 8.00 3.06
CA GLY A 32 9.50 9.39 3.51
C GLY A 32 8.11 9.86 3.95
N CYS A 33 7.07 9.02 3.85
CA CYS A 33 5.75 9.35 4.37
C CYS A 33 5.80 9.54 5.91
N PRO A 34 5.29 10.65 6.45
CA PRO A 34 5.31 10.92 7.89
C PRO A 34 4.41 9.98 8.71
N LEU A 35 3.54 9.20 8.05
CA LEU A 35 2.59 8.27 8.69
C LEU A 35 2.97 6.80 8.44
N ILE A 36 4.20 6.52 8.00
CA ILE A 36 4.57 5.19 7.52
C ILE A 36 4.38 4.09 8.58
N GLN A 37 4.64 4.40 9.85
CA GLN A 37 4.52 3.43 10.94
C GLN A 37 3.07 3.23 11.36
N GLU A 38 2.30 4.31 11.47
CA GLU A 38 0.87 4.28 11.79
C GLU A 38 0.08 3.57 10.69
N CYS A 39 0.46 3.76 9.43
CA CYS A 39 -0.15 3.10 8.28
C CYS A 39 0.08 1.58 8.30
N ARG A 40 1.31 1.11 8.61
CA ARG A 40 1.60 -0.32 8.80
C ARG A 40 0.80 -0.91 9.96
N ALA A 41 0.82 -0.24 11.10
CA ALA A 41 0.10 -0.70 12.29
C ALA A 41 -1.40 -0.80 12.01
N PHE A 42 -1.97 0.17 11.29
CA PHE A 42 -3.35 0.12 10.85
C PHE A 42 -3.61 -1.11 9.98
N ALA A 43 -2.84 -1.31 8.90
CA ALA A 43 -3.08 -2.40 7.96
C ALA A 43 -2.98 -3.78 8.61
N HIS A 44 -2.04 -3.95 9.55
CA HIS A 44 -1.93 -5.17 10.33
C HIS A 44 -3.16 -5.41 11.24
N VAL A 45 -3.63 -4.37 11.95
CA VAL A 45 -4.80 -4.48 12.84
C VAL A 45 -6.11 -4.65 12.08
N ALA A 46 -6.22 -4.01 10.91
CA ALA A 46 -7.38 -4.09 10.04
C ALA A 46 -7.42 -5.38 9.20
N GLU A 47 -6.35 -6.18 9.25
CA GLU A 47 -6.19 -7.40 8.43
C GLU A 47 -6.40 -7.11 6.94
N GLU A 48 -5.81 -6.02 6.44
CA GLU A 48 -5.95 -5.61 5.04
C GLU A 48 -5.52 -6.75 4.11
N LEU A 49 -6.32 -7.00 3.08
CA LEU A 49 -6.14 -8.14 2.18
C LEU A 49 -5.47 -7.74 0.87
N HIS A 50 -5.52 -6.46 0.51
CA HIS A 50 -5.04 -5.93 -0.75
C HIS A 50 -4.43 -4.54 -0.58
N GLY A 51 -3.64 -4.12 -1.56
CA GLY A 51 -3.03 -2.80 -1.61
C GLY A 51 -1.65 -2.74 -0.96
N VAL A 52 -1.13 -1.52 -0.88
CA VAL A 52 0.16 -1.20 -0.30
C VAL A 52 -0.02 -0.21 0.84
N TRP A 53 0.39 -0.65 2.02
CA TRP A 53 0.18 0.07 3.27
C TRP A 53 1.51 0.28 3.99
N GLY A 54 1.93 1.54 4.12
CA GLY A 54 3.19 1.89 4.76
C GLY A 54 4.43 1.21 4.13
N GLY A 55 4.37 0.84 2.86
CA GLY A 55 5.44 0.14 2.15
C GLY A 55 5.43 -1.38 2.34
N GLU A 56 4.34 -1.95 2.85
CA GLU A 56 4.09 -3.39 2.88
C GLU A 56 3.02 -3.74 1.85
N VAL A 57 3.27 -4.79 1.07
CA VAL A 57 2.38 -5.25 0.01
C VAL A 57 1.48 -6.34 0.57
N TYR A 58 0.17 -6.16 0.39
CA TYR A 58 -0.86 -7.11 0.75
C TYR A 58 -1.48 -7.62 -0.55
N VAL A 59 -1.36 -8.92 -0.78
CA VAL A 59 -1.96 -9.61 -1.93
C VAL A 59 -2.59 -10.89 -1.42
N VAL A 60 -3.91 -10.97 -1.52
CA VAL A 60 -4.58 -12.27 -1.43
C VAL A 60 -4.42 -12.97 -2.78
N ASP A 61 -3.84 -14.16 -2.74
CA ASP A 61 -3.78 -15.06 -3.90
C ASP A 61 -5.21 -15.53 -4.21
N THR A 62 -5.93 -14.73 -5.00
CA THR A 62 -7.24 -15.10 -5.50
C THR A 62 -7.00 -16.12 -6.61
N GLY A 63 -6.84 -17.39 -6.25
CA GLY A 63 -6.73 -18.52 -7.18
C GLY A 63 -8.01 -18.79 -7.96
N TRP A 64 -8.60 -17.76 -8.59
CA TRP A 64 -9.78 -17.81 -9.45
C TRP A 64 -9.41 -17.36 -10.87
#